data_AF-A0A9P8L8T3-F1
#
_entry.id   AF-A0A9P8L8T3-F1
#
_cell.length_a   1.000
_cell.length_b   1.000
_cell.length_c   1.000
_cell.angle_alpha   90.00
_cell.angle_beta   90.00
_cell.angle_gamma   90.00
#
_symmetry.space_group_name_H-M   'P 1'
#
loop_
_entity.id
_entity.type
_entity.pdbx_description
1 polymer ?
#
loop_
_entity_poly.entity_id
_entity_poly.type
_entity_poly.pdbx_seq_one_letter_code
_entity_poly.pdbx_strand_id
1 'polypeptide(L)'
;MSSSFLQKQLEAFKEGASNASSKLSNKRTVAVHSSAPTPRPSTPSSSSVSDLKRKRPDNSSTIVYSQPADTGTGRYIMTQVTYAVDYLKSKETPQTLASIIGYLSLQAHTPESKRTIANILKKHDRVEFTPSGTPGKTSNWDSGTYRFRPIHNIRSATELLAYLQSQPSAQGLSVKELKDGWSAAEEAIDLLESQSQLLVTRNKKDNHARM
;
A
#
# COMPACT_ATOMS: atom_id res chain seq x y z
N MET A 1 -43.39 19.75 32.88
CA MET A 1 -42.95 18.40 33.30
C MET A 1 -42.09 17.75 32.20
N SER A 2 -40.89 18.26 31.88
CA SER A 2 -40.00 17.66 30.85
C SER A 2 -38.51 17.60 31.22
N SER A 3 -38.10 17.97 32.44
CA SER A 3 -36.66 17.98 32.82
C SER A 3 -36.10 16.60 33.23
N SER A 4 -36.95 15.64 33.60
CA SER A 4 -36.51 14.34 34.15
C SER A 4 -35.93 13.38 33.10
N PHE A 5 -36.40 13.43 31.85
CA PHE A 5 -35.94 12.52 30.80
C PHE A 5 -34.47 12.78 30.40
N LEU A 6 -34.10 14.06 30.30
CA LEU A 6 -32.75 14.49 29.93
C LEU A 6 -31.74 14.19 31.06
N GLN A 7 -32.17 14.34 32.32
CA GLN A 7 -31.38 13.96 33.49
C GLN A 7 -31.06 12.44 33.47
N LYS A 8 -32.06 11.61 33.16
CA LYS A 8 -31.92 10.15 33.11
C LYS A 8 -31.00 9.66 32.00
N GLN A 9 -30.97 10.36 30.86
CA GLN A 9 -30.02 10.05 29.77
C GLN A 9 -28.58 10.39 30.14
N LEU A 10 -28.35 11.48 30.87
CA LEU A 10 -27.01 11.87 31.33
C LEU A 10 -26.45 10.91 32.37
N GLU A 11 -27.29 10.42 33.29
CA GLU A 11 -26.87 9.43 34.29
C GLU A 11 -26.49 8.10 33.65
N ALA A 12 -27.30 7.59 32.71
CA ALA A 12 -27.00 6.37 31.97
C ALA A 12 -25.69 6.45 31.17
N PHE A 13 -25.39 7.62 30.59
CA PHE A 13 -24.14 7.83 29.86
C PHE A 13 -22.92 7.84 30.78
N LYS A 14 -23.01 8.51 31.94
CA LYS A 14 -21.93 8.53 32.93
C LYS A 14 -21.62 7.14 33.47
N GLU A 15 -22.65 6.33 33.72
CA GLU A 15 -22.49 4.95 34.20
C GLU A 15 -21.88 4.02 33.14
N GLY A 16 -22.21 4.22 31.86
CA GLY A 16 -21.59 3.52 30.75
C GLY A 16 -20.10 3.82 30.60
N ALA A 17 -19.71 5.09 30.78
CA ALA A 17 -18.32 5.53 30.66
C ALA A 17 -17.43 5.02 31.81
N SER A 18 -17.93 5.00 33.05
CA SER A 18 -17.18 4.48 34.20
C SER A 18 -17.02 2.95 34.15
N ASN A 19 -18.00 2.22 33.63
CA ASN A 19 -17.91 0.76 33.46
C ASN A 19 -17.00 0.34 32.29
N ALA A 20 -16.74 1.23 31.33
CA ALA A 20 -15.84 0.93 30.21
C ALA A 20 -14.36 1.04 30.61
N SER A 21 -14.00 1.92 31.56
CA SER A 21 -12.62 2.13 31.98
C SER A 21 -12.07 1.01 32.86
N SER A 22 -12.93 0.30 33.61
CA SER A 22 -12.53 -0.86 34.42
C SER A 22 -12.16 -2.10 33.59
N LYS A 23 -12.57 -2.16 32.30
CA LYS A 23 -12.24 -3.28 31.40
C LYS A 23 -10.90 -3.14 30.66
N LEU A 24 -10.23 -1.98 30.77
CA LEU A 24 -8.95 -1.72 30.11
C LEU A 24 -7.73 -1.91 31.04
N SER A 25 -7.94 -2.26 32.31
CA SER A 25 -6.86 -2.53 33.25
C SER A 25 -6.74 -4.03 33.54
N ASN A 26 -6.43 -4.83 32.52
CA ASN A 26 -5.83 -6.15 32.74
C ASN A 26 -4.40 -6.16 32.20
N LYS A 27 -3.51 -5.94 33.15
CA LYS A 27 -2.06 -5.82 33.06
C LYS A 27 -1.45 -7.07 32.40
N ARG A 28 -0.72 -6.83 31.32
CA ARG A 28 0.18 -7.78 30.63
C ARG A 28 1.14 -8.41 31.65
N THR A 29 1.03 -9.73 31.85
CA THR A 29 2.09 -10.53 32.49
C THR A 29 2.75 -11.40 31.42
N VAL A 30 4.07 -11.29 31.34
CA VAL A 30 4.93 -12.07 30.47
C VAL A 30 5.31 -13.32 31.26
N ALA A 31 5.08 -14.52 30.70
CA ALA A 31 5.63 -15.76 31.23
C ALA A 31 6.02 -16.69 30.07
N VAL A 32 7.16 -17.32 30.25
CA VAL A 32 7.94 -18.12 29.31
C VAL A 32 7.73 -19.62 29.63
N HIS A 33 7.99 -20.51 28.65
CA HIS A 33 8.16 -21.98 28.77
C HIS A 33 6.84 -22.77 29.02
N SER A 34 6.62 -24.04 28.71
CA SER A 34 7.20 -25.13 27.89
C SER A 34 6.20 -26.30 27.95
N SER A 35 6.15 -27.14 26.92
CA SER A 35 5.81 -28.59 26.90
C SER A 35 4.58 -29.19 27.64
N ALA A 36 3.76 -29.87 26.81
CA ALA A 36 3.16 -31.22 27.01
C ALA A 36 1.81 -31.40 27.77
N PRO A 37 1.01 -32.45 27.41
CA PRO A 37 -0.43 -32.52 27.62
C PRO A 37 -0.85 -33.50 28.75
N THR A 38 -2.04 -33.32 29.34
CA THR A 38 -2.83 -34.41 29.99
C THR A 38 -4.28 -33.96 30.28
N PRO A 39 -5.25 -34.91 30.36
CA PRO A 39 -6.65 -34.70 30.01
C PRO A 39 -7.56 -34.32 31.19
N ARG A 40 -8.71 -33.68 30.90
CA ARG A 40 -9.82 -33.53 31.84
C ARG A 40 -10.86 -34.64 31.64
N PRO A 41 -11.37 -35.26 32.72
CA PRO A 41 -12.45 -36.24 32.67
C PRO A 41 -13.84 -35.59 32.52
N SER A 42 -14.71 -36.39 31.91
CA SER A 42 -16.11 -36.23 31.51
C SER A 42 -17.07 -35.93 32.67
N THR A 43 -18.21 -35.26 32.39
CA THR A 43 -19.58 -35.59 32.86
C THR A 43 -20.61 -34.55 32.36
N PRO A 44 -21.92 -34.88 32.27
CA PRO A 44 -22.62 -34.85 30.99
C PRO A 44 -23.81 -33.87 30.91
N SER A 45 -24.30 -33.81 29.67
CA SER A 45 -25.56 -33.33 29.11
C SER A 45 -26.78 -33.22 30.05
N SER A 46 -27.46 -32.07 29.97
CA SER A 46 -28.91 -31.98 30.19
C SER A 46 -29.55 -31.43 28.92
N SER A 47 -30.06 -32.35 28.10
CA SER A 47 -30.98 -32.07 27.02
C SER A 47 -32.39 -31.85 27.58
N SER A 48 -33.00 -30.70 27.31
CA SER A 48 -34.44 -30.57 27.35
C SER A 48 -34.91 -29.79 26.12
N VAL A 49 -35.55 -30.58 25.26
CA VAL A 49 -36.33 -30.21 24.08
C VAL A 49 -37.37 -29.12 24.36
N SER A 50 -37.52 -28.20 23.41
CA SER A 50 -38.79 -27.56 23.13
C SER A 50 -38.74 -26.93 21.74
N ASP A 51 -39.35 -27.63 20.79
CA ASP A 51 -39.73 -27.16 19.47
C ASP A 51 -40.53 -25.85 19.54
N LEU A 52 -39.94 -24.77 19.02
CA LEU A 52 -40.68 -23.63 18.50
C LEU A 52 -40.08 -23.21 17.16
N LYS A 53 -40.77 -23.68 16.12
CA LYS A 53 -40.78 -23.24 14.73
C LYS A 53 -40.32 -21.78 14.57
N ARG A 54 -39.04 -21.58 14.22
CA ARG A 54 -38.50 -20.29 13.78
C ARG A 54 -37.90 -20.47 12.38
N LYS A 55 -38.42 -19.70 11.41
CA LYS A 55 -37.86 -19.57 10.06
C LYS A 55 -36.34 -19.43 10.15
N ARG A 56 -35.63 -20.34 9.49
CA ARG A 56 -34.17 -20.29 9.29
C ARG A 56 -33.85 -19.00 8.52
N PRO A 57 -33.14 -18.00 9.10
CA PRO A 57 -32.43 -17.06 8.25
C PRO A 57 -31.29 -17.86 7.62
N ASP A 58 -31.48 -18.24 6.36
CA ASP A 58 -30.42 -18.74 5.50
C ASP A 58 -29.46 -17.59 5.21
N ASN A 59 -28.58 -17.29 6.15
CA ASN A 59 -27.29 -16.66 5.89
C ASN A 59 -26.40 -16.76 7.15
N SER A 60 -26.20 -17.97 7.68
CA SER A 60 -25.01 -18.20 8.48
C SER A 60 -23.85 -18.26 7.49
N SER A 61 -23.22 -17.10 7.25
CA SER A 61 -21.87 -17.08 6.71
C SER A 61 -21.09 -18.14 7.47
N THR A 62 -20.72 -19.20 6.76
CA THR A 62 -19.78 -20.18 7.29
C THR A 62 -18.49 -19.40 7.45
N ILE A 63 -18.28 -18.82 8.63
CA ILE A 63 -17.07 -18.09 8.96
C ILE A 63 -16.01 -19.18 9.06
N VAL A 64 -15.36 -19.42 7.93
CA VAL A 64 -14.18 -20.28 7.83
C VAL A 64 -13.09 -19.61 8.66
N TYR A 65 -12.99 -20.01 9.93
CA TYR A 65 -12.10 -19.43 10.94
C TYR A 65 -10.61 -19.60 10.61
N SER A 66 -10.28 -20.35 9.54
CA SER A 66 -8.92 -20.53 9.06
C SER A 66 -8.43 -19.43 8.10
N GLN A 67 -9.26 -18.42 7.78
CA GLN A 67 -8.84 -17.28 6.97
C GLN A 67 -8.84 -16.00 7.81
N PRO A 68 -7.75 -15.21 7.78
CA PRO A 68 -7.77 -13.87 8.32
C PRO A 68 -8.90 -13.07 7.64
N ALA A 69 -9.74 -12.37 8.41
CA ALA A 69 -10.82 -11.56 7.83
C ALA A 69 -10.31 -10.46 6.87
N ASP A 70 -9.00 -10.18 6.91
CA ASP A 70 -8.35 -9.07 6.21
C ASP A 70 -7.38 -9.51 5.09
N THR A 71 -7.42 -10.75 4.61
CA THR A 71 -6.59 -11.22 3.48
C THR A 71 -6.98 -10.65 2.10
N GLY A 72 -7.78 -9.59 2.05
CA GLY A 72 -8.21 -8.96 0.80
C GLY A 72 -7.16 -8.00 0.23
N THR A 73 -6.23 -8.49 -0.59
CA THR A 73 -5.47 -7.63 -1.51
C THR A 73 -6.46 -6.94 -2.45
N GLY A 74 -6.65 -5.64 -2.32
CA GLY A 74 -7.70 -4.96 -3.09
C GLY A 74 -8.36 -3.78 -2.39
N ARG A 75 -8.56 -3.89 -1.07
CA ARG A 75 -9.41 -2.95 -0.32
C ARG A 75 -8.70 -1.70 0.16
N TYR A 76 -7.40 -1.79 0.41
CA TYR A 76 -6.62 -0.68 0.95
C TYR A 76 -6.12 0.25 -0.15
N ILE A 77 -6.53 1.51 -0.08
CA ILE A 77 -6.16 2.56 -1.05
C ILE A 77 -4.64 2.71 -1.15
N MET A 78 -3.90 2.67 -0.03
CA MET A 78 -2.45 2.86 -0.05
C MET A 78 -1.73 1.72 -0.77
N THR A 79 -2.19 0.47 -0.57
CA THR A 79 -1.67 -0.70 -1.30
C THR A 79 -1.91 -0.56 -2.80
N GLN A 80 -3.09 -0.06 -3.20
CA GLN A 80 -3.38 0.22 -4.62
C GLN A 80 -2.45 1.28 -5.21
N VAL A 81 -2.12 2.31 -4.44
CA VAL A 81 -1.17 3.34 -4.85
C VAL A 81 0.22 2.72 -5.05
N THR A 82 0.69 1.87 -4.14
CA THR A 82 1.98 1.18 -4.31
C THR A 82 2.01 0.33 -5.58
N TYR A 83 0.96 -0.47 -5.84
CA TYR A 83 0.87 -1.24 -7.08
C TYR A 83 0.75 -0.37 -8.33
N ALA A 84 0.10 0.80 -8.24
CA ALA A 84 0.05 1.77 -9.32
C ALA A 84 1.45 2.33 -9.64
N VAL A 85 2.25 2.63 -8.62
CA VAL A 85 3.63 3.10 -8.79
C VAL A 85 4.50 2.03 -9.43
N ASP A 86 4.38 0.77 -8.98
CA ASP A 86 5.12 -0.35 -9.56
C ASP A 86 4.71 -0.61 -11.02
N TYR A 87 3.43 -0.46 -11.35
CA TYR A 87 2.93 -0.52 -12.72
C TYR A 87 3.55 0.58 -13.59
N LEU A 88 3.54 1.84 -13.12
CA LEU A 88 4.16 2.96 -13.84
C LEU A 88 5.65 2.75 -14.05
N LYS A 89 6.35 2.19 -13.05
CA LYS A 89 7.75 1.82 -13.15
C LYS A 89 8.00 0.79 -14.25
N SER A 90 7.18 -0.26 -14.32
CA SER A 90 7.33 -1.32 -15.33
C SER A 90 7.06 -0.86 -16.77
N LYS A 91 6.22 0.16 -16.96
CA LYS A 91 5.83 0.65 -18.29
C LYS A 91 6.77 1.70 -18.87
N GLU A 92 7.56 2.37 -18.03
CA GLU A 92 8.50 3.46 -18.39
C GLU A 92 7.88 4.60 -19.24
N THR A 93 6.55 4.62 -19.40
CA THR A 93 5.79 5.51 -20.29
C THR A 93 4.69 6.22 -19.53
N PRO A 94 4.31 7.45 -19.94
CA PRO A 94 3.18 8.15 -19.32
C PRO A 94 1.87 7.36 -19.54
N GLN A 95 1.14 7.09 -18.47
CA GLN A 95 -0.13 6.35 -18.49
C GLN A 95 -1.29 7.22 -18.04
N THR A 96 -2.47 6.99 -18.61
CA THR A 96 -3.70 7.67 -18.18
C THR A 96 -4.25 7.02 -16.91
N LEU A 97 -5.07 7.77 -16.17
CA LEU A 97 -5.75 7.26 -14.99
C LEU A 97 -6.63 6.03 -15.30
N ALA A 98 -7.27 6.02 -16.48
CA ALA A 98 -8.09 4.88 -16.91
C ALA A 98 -7.27 3.59 -17.09
N SER A 99 -6.07 3.68 -17.67
CA SER A 99 -5.13 2.56 -17.81
C SER A 99 -4.72 2.00 -16.44
N ILE A 100 -4.40 2.89 -15.49
CA ILE A 100 -4.02 2.52 -14.12
C ILE A 100 -5.17 1.82 -13.39
N ILE A 101 -6.39 2.37 -13.46
CA ILE A 101 -7.59 1.77 -12.85
C ILE A 101 -7.90 0.40 -13.48
N GLY A 102 -7.72 0.27 -14.80
CA GLY A 102 -7.89 -0.99 -15.51
C GLY A 102 -6.90 -2.05 -15.03
N TYR A 103 -5.62 -1.69 -14.89
CA TYR A 103 -4.59 -2.58 -14.36
C TYR A 103 -4.87 -3.04 -12.93
N LEU A 104 -5.32 -2.13 -12.06
CA LEU A 104 -5.64 -2.44 -10.67
C LEU A 104 -7.00 -3.16 -10.50
N SER A 105 -7.73 -3.40 -11.59
CA SER A 105 -9.08 -3.97 -11.58
C SER A 105 -10.07 -3.21 -10.68
N LEU A 106 -9.88 -1.89 -10.56
CA LEU A 106 -10.66 -1.03 -9.66
C LEU A 106 -11.97 -0.53 -10.27
N GLN A 107 -12.47 -1.16 -11.33
CA GLN A 107 -13.64 -0.68 -12.05
C GLN A 107 -14.89 -0.66 -11.17
N ALA A 108 -15.04 -1.66 -10.29
CA ALA A 108 -16.15 -1.78 -9.35
C ALA A 108 -16.05 -0.87 -8.10
N HIS A 109 -14.92 -0.17 -7.89
CA HIS A 109 -14.76 0.72 -6.73
C HIS A 109 -15.56 2.01 -6.88
N THR A 110 -15.91 2.60 -5.72
CA THR A 110 -16.62 3.89 -5.64
C THR A 110 -15.83 5.00 -6.34
N PRO A 111 -16.51 5.97 -6.98
CA PRO A 111 -15.84 7.09 -7.64
C PRO A 111 -14.98 7.92 -6.68
N GLU A 112 -15.37 7.99 -5.40
CA GLU A 112 -14.60 8.65 -4.35
C GLU A 112 -13.24 7.96 -4.10
N SER A 113 -13.21 6.63 -4.10
CA SER A 113 -11.96 5.87 -3.97
C SER A 113 -11.01 6.17 -5.15
N LYS A 114 -11.54 6.17 -6.37
CA LYS A 114 -10.79 6.49 -7.60
C LYS A 114 -10.21 7.91 -7.55
N ARG A 115 -11.01 8.89 -7.10
CA ARG A 115 -10.56 10.28 -6.91
C ARG A 115 -9.50 10.41 -5.83
N THR A 116 -9.62 9.64 -4.74
CA THR A 116 -8.64 9.63 -3.65
C THR A 116 -7.30 9.08 -4.13
N ILE A 117 -7.30 7.97 -4.88
CA ILE A 117 -6.10 7.41 -5.52
C ILE A 117 -5.46 8.44 -6.46
N ALA A 118 -6.25 9.12 -7.30
CA ALA A 118 -5.76 10.18 -8.18
C ALA A 118 -5.06 11.30 -7.40
N ASN A 119 -5.67 11.77 -6.30
CA ASN A 119 -5.11 12.82 -5.47
C ASN A 119 -3.82 12.39 -4.77
N ILE A 120 -3.73 11.14 -4.32
CA ILE A 120 -2.52 10.60 -3.69
C ILE A 120 -1.41 10.47 -4.74
N LEU A 121 -1.70 9.92 -5.92
CA LEU A 121 -0.72 9.77 -7.00
C LEU A 121 -0.15 11.12 -7.45
N LYS A 122 -0.97 12.18 -7.51
CA LYS A 122 -0.49 13.54 -7.84
C LYS A 122 0.48 14.11 -6.81
N LYS A 123 0.39 13.67 -5.55
CA LYS A 123 1.25 14.13 -4.45
C LYS A 123 2.42 13.19 -4.16
N HIS A 124 2.53 12.09 -4.89
CA HIS A 124 3.50 11.04 -4.59
C HIS A 124 4.87 11.40 -5.19
N ASP A 125 5.93 11.37 -4.39
CA ASP A 125 7.27 11.82 -4.80
C ASP A 125 7.84 11.09 -6.02
N ARG A 126 7.50 9.80 -6.15
CA ARG A 126 7.93 8.94 -7.28
C ARG A 126 7.01 8.99 -8.50
N VAL A 127 6.06 9.92 -8.55
CA VAL A 127 5.11 10.06 -9.66
C VAL A 127 5.11 11.50 -10.14
N GLU A 128 5.28 11.67 -11.45
CA GLU A 128 5.14 12.95 -12.13
C GLU A 128 3.77 13.00 -12.81
N PHE A 129 3.00 14.05 -12.52
CA PHE A 129 1.71 14.27 -13.14
C PHE A 129 1.79 15.39 -14.18
N THR A 130 1.40 15.07 -15.41
CA THR A 130 1.27 16.05 -16.48
C THR A 130 -0.22 16.26 -16.78
N PRO A 131 -0.77 17.48 -16.57
CA PRO A 131 -2.16 17.75 -16.89
C PRO A 131 -2.37 17.74 -18.42
N SER A 132 -3.38 17.01 -18.89
CA SER A 132 -3.71 16.89 -20.33
C SER A 132 -4.66 18.00 -20.82
N GLY A 133 -4.79 19.10 -20.07
CA GLY A 133 -5.68 20.21 -20.39
C GLY A 133 -4.92 21.40 -20.96
N THR A 134 -5.51 22.11 -21.93
CA THR A 134 -5.08 23.47 -22.25
C THR A 134 -5.12 24.35 -20.99
N PRO A 135 -4.12 25.23 -20.78
CA PRO A 135 -4.10 26.11 -19.62
C PRO A 135 -5.36 26.97 -19.62
N GLY A 136 -6.22 26.83 -18.60
CA GLY A 136 -7.44 27.61 -18.43
C GLY A 136 -8.77 26.84 -18.49
N LYS A 137 -8.80 25.57 -18.90
CA LYS A 137 -9.99 24.72 -18.75
C LYS A 137 -9.94 23.95 -17.43
N THR A 138 -11.08 23.83 -16.74
CA THR A 138 -11.24 23.01 -15.53
C THR A 138 -10.83 21.58 -15.84
N SER A 139 -9.60 21.21 -15.46
CA SER A 139 -9.08 19.85 -15.61
C SER A 139 -9.96 18.92 -14.78
N ASN A 140 -10.67 18.03 -15.45
CA ASN A 140 -11.37 16.95 -14.76
C ASN A 140 -10.34 16.10 -14.00
N TRP A 141 -10.75 15.53 -12.87
CA TRP A 141 -9.87 14.77 -11.98
C TRP A 141 -9.22 13.54 -12.65
N ASP A 142 -9.81 13.08 -13.76
CA ASP A 142 -9.40 11.95 -14.60
C ASP A 142 -8.47 12.33 -15.77
N SER A 143 -8.33 13.63 -16.05
CA SER A 143 -7.72 14.13 -17.28
C SER A 143 -6.25 14.51 -17.05
N GLY A 144 -5.35 13.60 -17.38
CA GLY A 144 -3.91 13.78 -17.29
C GLY A 144 -3.15 12.47 -17.43
N THR A 145 -1.83 12.58 -17.55
CA THR A 145 -0.92 11.44 -17.62
C THR A 145 -0.05 11.39 -16.37
N TYR A 146 0.23 10.18 -15.93
CA TYR A 146 1.08 9.86 -14.79
C TYR A 146 2.31 9.14 -15.31
N ARG A 147 3.49 9.61 -14.94
CA ARG A 147 4.76 8.98 -15.28
C ARG A 147 5.50 8.63 -14.01
N PHE A 148 6.21 7.50 -14.01
CA PHE A 148 7.11 7.19 -12.92
C PHE A 148 8.29 8.18 -12.91
N ARG A 149 8.58 8.75 -11.73
CA ARG A 149 9.70 9.66 -11.49
C ARG A 149 10.78 8.91 -10.71
N PRO A 150 11.87 8.48 -11.38
CA PRO A 150 13.02 7.90 -10.70
C PRO A 150 13.76 8.98 -9.89
N ILE A 151 14.59 8.54 -8.94
CA ILE A 151 15.40 9.45 -8.10
C ILE A 151 16.27 10.34 -9.00
N HIS A 152 16.95 9.74 -9.97
CA HIS A 152 17.64 10.42 -11.04
C HIS A 152 16.86 10.18 -12.33
N ASN A 153 16.26 11.23 -12.89
CA ASN A 153 15.48 11.13 -14.14
C ASN A 153 16.42 10.99 -15.35
N ILE A 154 17.19 9.91 -15.39
CA ILE A 154 18.16 9.59 -16.44
C ILE A 154 17.62 8.37 -17.20
N ARG A 155 17.39 8.52 -18.51
CA ARG A 155 16.87 7.44 -19.37
C ARG A 155 17.79 7.09 -20.56
N SER A 156 18.95 7.73 -20.64
CA SER A 156 19.91 7.55 -21.73
C SER A 156 21.34 7.65 -21.24
N ALA A 157 22.26 6.99 -21.95
CA ALA A 157 23.70 7.06 -21.73
C ALA A 157 24.23 8.51 -21.84
N THR A 158 23.70 9.27 -22.80
CA THR A 158 24.07 10.69 -22.99
C THR A 158 23.63 11.57 -21.83
N GLU A 159 22.43 11.31 -21.29
CA GLU A 159 21.89 12.02 -20.14
C GLU A 159 22.66 11.66 -18.86
N LEU A 160 23.11 10.40 -18.74
CA LEU A 160 23.98 9.96 -17.65
C LEU A 160 25.31 10.72 -17.64
N LEU A 161 25.98 10.80 -18.80
CA LEU A 161 27.24 11.54 -18.91
C LEU A 161 27.05 13.02 -18.62
N ALA A 162 25.99 13.64 -19.16
CA ALA A 162 25.69 15.04 -18.90
C ALA A 162 25.41 15.28 -17.41
N TYR A 163 24.68 14.37 -16.75
CA TYR A 163 24.41 14.44 -15.32
C TYR A 163 25.71 14.37 -14.50
N LEU A 164 26.58 13.39 -14.79
CA LEU A 164 27.86 13.22 -14.09
C LEU A 164 28.80 14.41 -14.32
N GLN A 165 28.83 14.98 -15.53
CA GLN A 165 29.62 16.18 -15.84
C GLN A 165 29.09 17.44 -15.16
N SER A 166 27.78 17.54 -14.95
CA SER A 166 27.16 18.69 -14.27
C SER A 166 27.42 18.70 -12.76
N GLN A 167 27.74 17.54 -12.16
CA GLN A 167 27.98 17.46 -10.73
C GLN A 167 29.38 18.00 -10.37
N PRO A 168 29.47 18.96 -9.43
CA PRO A 168 30.76 19.55 -9.03
C PRO A 168 31.59 18.64 -8.12
N SER A 169 30.97 17.59 -7.56
CA SER A 169 31.62 16.59 -6.73
C SER A 169 31.59 15.25 -7.45
N ALA A 170 32.71 14.53 -7.40
CA ALA A 170 32.80 13.14 -7.88
C ALA A 170 32.09 12.19 -6.91
N GLN A 171 30.78 12.38 -6.70
CA GLN A 171 29.94 11.41 -6.02
C GLN A 171 29.59 10.29 -7.01
N GLY A 172 29.87 9.05 -6.63
CA GLY A 172 29.44 7.88 -7.40
C GLY A 172 27.92 7.74 -7.40
N LEU A 173 27.38 7.09 -8.43
CA LEU A 173 25.95 6.89 -8.61
C LEU A 173 25.63 5.40 -8.49
N SER A 174 24.68 5.02 -7.64
CA SER A 174 24.41 3.60 -7.51
C SER A 174 23.70 3.05 -8.76
N VAL A 175 24.20 1.96 -9.32
CA VAL A 175 23.56 1.28 -10.47
C VAL A 175 22.13 0.85 -10.15
N LYS A 176 21.83 0.58 -8.87
CA LYS A 176 20.46 0.27 -8.42
C LYS A 176 19.49 1.44 -8.62
N GLU A 177 19.94 2.67 -8.37
CA GLU A 177 19.13 3.87 -8.58
C GLU A 177 18.93 4.15 -10.07
N LEU A 178 19.94 3.87 -10.90
CA LEU A 178 19.80 3.95 -12.36
C LEU A 178 18.81 2.91 -12.91
N LYS A 179 18.92 1.65 -12.47
CA LYS A 179 18.00 0.57 -12.85
C LYS A 179 16.55 0.82 -12.45
N ASP A 180 16.31 1.69 -11.46
CA ASP A 180 14.96 2.02 -11.02
C ASP A 180 14.19 2.82 -12.08
N GLY A 181 14.89 3.64 -12.88
CA GLY A 181 14.31 4.49 -13.91
C GLY A 181 14.61 4.12 -15.35
N TRP A 182 15.62 3.27 -15.54
CA TRP A 182 16.11 2.86 -16.85
C TRP A 182 16.54 1.40 -16.81
N SER A 183 15.71 0.52 -17.37
CA SER A 183 15.97 -0.93 -17.40
C SER A 183 17.24 -1.32 -18.15
N ALA A 184 17.60 -0.62 -19.23
CA ALA A 184 18.81 -0.86 -20.02
C ALA A 184 20.06 -0.15 -19.47
N ALA A 185 20.03 0.33 -18.22
CA ALA A 185 21.15 1.06 -17.63
C ALA A 185 22.43 0.21 -17.54
N GLU A 186 22.35 -1.06 -17.17
CA GLU A 186 23.54 -1.93 -17.02
C GLU A 186 24.29 -2.10 -18.34
N GLU A 187 23.58 -2.44 -19.42
CA GLU A 187 24.17 -2.61 -20.76
C GLU A 187 24.81 -1.31 -21.25
N ALA A 188 24.14 -0.17 -21.04
CA ALA A 188 24.68 1.10 -21.47
C ALA A 188 25.89 1.56 -20.65
N ILE A 189 25.94 1.25 -19.35
CA ILE A 189 27.10 1.50 -18.50
C ILE A 189 28.30 0.66 -18.99
N ASP A 190 28.09 -0.62 -19.30
CA ASP A 190 29.14 -1.51 -19.80
C ASP A 190 29.70 -1.02 -21.14
N LEU A 191 28.83 -0.51 -22.03
CA LEU A 191 29.26 0.12 -23.28
C LEU A 191 30.09 1.38 -23.04
N LEU A 192 29.66 2.27 -22.14
CA LEU A 192 30.40 3.49 -21.80
C LEU A 192 31.75 3.20 -21.11
N GLU A 193 31.82 2.15 -20.29
CA GLU A 193 33.06 1.65 -19.70
C GLU A 193 34.03 1.16 -20.79
N SER A 194 33.54 0.38 -21.77
CA SER A 194 34.36 -0.09 -22.90
C SER A 194 34.94 1.06 -23.73
N GLN A 195 34.21 2.18 -23.80
CA GLN A 195 34.63 3.41 -24.47
C GLN A 195 35.52 4.30 -23.58
N SER A 196 35.85 3.86 -22.35
CA SER A 196 36.63 4.60 -21.35
C SER A 196 36.04 5.97 -20.98
N GLN A 197 34.72 6.14 -21.16
CA GLN A 197 34.02 7.39 -20.82
C GLN A 197 33.49 7.40 -19.39
N LEU A 198 33.36 6.22 -18.78
CA LEU A 198 32.83 6.05 -17.43
C LEU A 198 33.65 4.99 -16.69
N LEU A 199 33.98 5.26 -15.42
CA LEU A 199 34.67 4.31 -14.54
C LEU A 199 33.65 3.67 -13.60
N VAL A 200 33.50 2.35 -13.66
CA VAL A 200 32.59 1.59 -12.82
C VAL A 200 33.39 0.85 -11.75
N THR A 201 33.02 0.95 -10.48
CA THR A 201 33.61 0.05 -9.48
C THR A 201 32.77 -1.22 -9.40
N ARG A 202 33.35 -2.40 -9.61
CA ARG A 202 32.62 -3.68 -9.49
C ARG A 202 33.05 -4.41 -8.23
N ASN A 203 32.11 -5.09 -7.56
CA ASN A 203 32.47 -5.95 -6.43
C ASN A 203 33.25 -7.17 -6.94
N LYS A 204 34.44 -7.41 -6.38
CA LYS A 204 35.38 -8.49 -6.76
C LYS A 204 34.80 -9.92 -6.77
N LYS A 205 33.64 -10.16 -6.16
CA LYS A 205 33.05 -11.50 -6.00
C LYS A 205 31.97 -11.85 -7.04
N ASP A 206 31.25 -10.86 -7.56
CA ASP A 206 30.02 -11.10 -8.34
C ASP A 206 29.95 -10.32 -9.65
N ASN A 207 31.00 -9.56 -10.00
CA ASN A 207 31.05 -8.67 -11.18
C ASN A 207 29.80 -7.76 -11.32
N HIS A 208 29.11 -7.50 -10.21
CA HIS A 208 28.00 -6.55 -10.16
C HIS A 208 28.56 -5.15 -9.91
N ALA A 209 28.13 -4.21 -10.75
CA ALA A 209 28.49 -2.82 -10.67
C ALA A 209 27.97 -2.16 -9.37
N ARG A 210 28.84 -1.39 -8.72
CA ARG A 210 28.55 -0.54 -7.57
C ARG A 210 29.27 0.80 -7.75
N MET A 211 28.56 1.89 -7.50
CA MET A 211 29.01 3.28 -7.66
C MET A 211 29.19 3.76 -9.10
#